data_AF-A0A6A4EL09-F1
#
_entry.id   AF-A0A6A4EL09-F1
#
_cell.length_a   1.000
_cell.length_b   1.000
_cell.length_c   1.000
_cell.angle_alpha   90.00
_cell.angle_beta   90.00
_cell.angle_gamma   90.00
#
_symmetry.space_group_name_H-M   'P 1'
#
loop_
_entity.id
_entity.type
_entity.pdbx_description
1 polymer ?
#
loop_
_entity_poly.entity_id
_entity_poly.type
_entity_poly.pdbx_seq_one_letter_code
_entity_poly.pdbx_strand_id
1 'polypeptide(L)'
;MDVNAEFVKSIYATVKASDTYREYFAGKKVVIVLDNAPAHNQVELRLEEVIAEHGDLELLRLGPYSPMLNPIEGKECEEYPSNSMILH
;
A
#
# COMPACT_ATOMS: atom_id res chain seq x y z
N MET A 1 8.81 12.76 -15.42
CA MET A 1 9.19 12.36 -14.05
C MET A 1 8.19 11.30 -13.59
N ASP A 2 8.53 10.04 -13.90
CA ASP A 2 7.77 8.80 -13.62
C ASP A 2 8.19 8.11 -12.32
N VAL A 3 8.90 8.84 -11.46
CA VAL A 3 9.64 8.31 -10.32
C VAL A 3 8.74 7.59 -9.31
N ASN A 4 7.48 8.04 -9.15
CA ASN A 4 6.58 7.50 -8.13
C ASN A 4 5.93 6.17 -8.53
N ALA A 5 5.67 5.92 -9.82
CA ALA A 5 5.06 4.66 -10.27
C ALA A 5 6.08 3.52 -10.24
N GLU A 6 7.29 3.78 -10.75
CA GLU A 6 8.42 2.86 -10.67
C GLU A 6 8.79 2.55 -9.21
N PHE A 7 8.72 3.55 -8.33
CA PHE A 7 8.94 3.34 -6.90
C PHE A 7 7.93 2.36 -6.30
N VAL A 8 6.64 2.51 -6.60
CA VAL A 8 5.60 1.59 -6.09
C VAL A 8 5.74 0.18 -6.66
N LYS A 9 6.06 0.05 -7.96
CA LYS A 9 6.38 -1.26 -8.57
C LYS A 9 7.57 -1.92 -7.88
N SER A 10 8.60 -1.15 -7.55
CA SER A 10 9.78 -1.66 -6.85
C SER A 10 9.46 -2.13 -5.43
N ILE A 11 8.61 -1.41 -4.69
CA ILE A 11 8.16 -1.83 -3.36
C ILE A 11 7.34 -3.12 -3.48
N TYR A 12 6.36 -3.16 -4.38
CA TYR A 12 5.54 -4.35 -4.60
C TYR A 12 6.40 -5.59 -4.90
N ALA A 13 7.36 -5.48 -5.83
CA ALA A 13 8.28 -6.57 -6.17
C ALA A 13 9.14 -6.99 -4.97
N THR A 14 9.67 -6.02 -4.22
CA THR A 14 10.49 -6.28 -3.02
C THR A 14 9.68 -7.00 -1.94
N VAL A 15 8.44 -6.59 -1.73
CA VAL A 15 7.52 -7.17 -0.74
C VAL A 15 7.16 -8.59 -1.12
N LYS A 16 6.78 -8.83 -2.39
CA LYS A 16 6.51 -10.17 -2.92
C LYS A 16 7.70 -11.12 -2.81
N ALA A 17 8.92 -10.59 -2.96
CA ALA A 17 10.15 -11.36 -2.84
C ALA A 17 10.56 -11.63 -1.38
N SER A 18 10.02 -10.87 -0.41
CA SER A 18 10.35 -11.04 1.00
C SER A 18 9.91 -12.42 1.52
N ASP A 19 10.74 -13.02 2.37
CA ASP A 19 10.42 -14.31 2.97
C ASP A 19 9.17 -14.22 3.87
N THR A 20 8.98 -13.10 4.57
CA THR A 20 7.77 -12.83 5.36
C THR A 20 6.51 -12.90 4.51
N TYR A 21 6.49 -12.26 3.32
CA TYR A 21 5.34 -12.36 2.44
C TYR A 21 5.15 -13.80 1.95
N ARG A 22 6.23 -14.47 1.52
CA ARG A 22 6.17 -15.83 0.97
C ARG A 22 5.71 -16.87 2.00
N GLU A 23 6.03 -16.66 3.27
CA GLU A 23 5.72 -17.59 4.35
C GLU A 23 4.33 -17.36 4.95
N TYR A 24 3.93 -16.09 5.15
CA TYR A 24 2.71 -15.76 5.89
C TYR A 24 1.59 -15.15 5.04
N PHE A 25 1.93 -14.56 3.89
CA PHE A 25 1.00 -13.75 3.09
C PHE A 25 0.94 -14.19 1.61
N ALA A 26 1.50 -15.35 1.25
CA ALA A 26 1.46 -15.85 -0.12
C ALA A 26 0.01 -16.05 -0.60
N GLY A 27 -0.32 -15.47 -1.75
CA GLY A 27 -1.67 -15.49 -2.31
C GLY A 27 -2.66 -14.53 -1.62
N LYS A 28 -2.20 -13.74 -0.65
CA LYS A 28 -2.97 -12.62 -0.08
C LYS A 28 -2.78 -11.36 -0.91
N LYS A 29 -3.80 -10.50 -0.88
CA LYS A 29 -3.73 -9.19 -1.52
C LYS A 29 -2.73 -8.28 -0.81
N VAL A 30 -2.06 -7.44 -1.59
CA VAL A 30 -1.18 -6.39 -1.11
C VAL A 30 -1.97 -5.08 -1.15
N VAL A 31 -2.03 -4.37 -0.03
CA VAL A 31 -2.76 -3.10 0.08
C VAL A 31 -1.78 -1.96 0.28
N ILE A 32 -1.82 -0.95 -0.58
CA ILE A 32 -1.05 0.28 -0.42
C ILE A 32 -1.97 1.32 0.22
N VAL A 33 -1.50 1.95 1.30
CA VAL A 33 -2.25 3.01 1.99
C VAL A 33 -1.60 4.35 1.69
N LEU A 34 -2.37 5.28 1.12
CA LEU A 34 -1.92 6.66 0.90
C LEU A 34 -2.67 7.62 1.82
N ASP A 35 -1.93 8.51 2.46
CA ASP A 35 -2.48 9.63 3.22
C ASP A 35 -2.90 10.76 2.28
N ASN A 36 -3.71 11.68 2.79
CA ASN A 36 -4.33 12.73 1.98
C ASN A 36 -3.44 13.98 1.79
N ALA A 37 -2.11 13.86 1.87
CA ALA A 37 -1.26 15.04 1.69
C ALA A 37 -1.26 15.49 0.20
N PRO A 38 -1.19 16.81 -0.09
CA PRO A 38 -1.30 17.34 -1.45
C PRO A 38 -0.30 16.75 -2.47
N ALA A 39 0.83 16.22 -1.99
CA ALA A 39 1.85 15.56 -2.80
C ALA A 39 1.40 14.19 -3.37
N HIS A 40 0.37 13.56 -2.81
CA HIS A 40 -0.08 12.21 -3.19
C HIS A 40 -1.16 12.19 -4.29
N ASN A 41 -1.76 13.33 -4.64
CA ASN A 41 -2.79 13.41 -5.70
C ASN A 41 -2.27 13.00 -7.09
N GLN A 42 -0.97 13.09 -7.37
CA GLN A 42 -0.38 12.60 -8.63
C GLN A 42 -0.05 11.09 -8.60
N VAL A 43 0.05 10.51 -7.41
CA VAL A 43 0.37 9.09 -7.23
C VAL A 43 -0.85 8.22 -7.54
N GLU A 44 -2.05 8.70 -7.21
CA GLU A 44 -3.33 8.00 -7.42
C GLU A 44 -3.55 7.59 -8.89
N LEU A 45 -3.54 8.56 -9.82
CA LEU A 45 -3.77 8.30 -11.26
C LEU A 45 -2.79 7.29 -11.86
N ARG A 46 -1.57 7.21 -11.31
CA ARG A 46 -0.53 6.31 -11.80
C ARG A 46 -0.59 4.96 -11.13
N LEU A 47 -1.01 4.91 -9.86
CA LEU A 47 -1.24 3.64 -9.16
C LEU A 47 -2.42 2.89 -9.73
N GLU A 48 -3.46 3.58 -10.20
CA GLU A 48 -4.59 2.96 -10.88
C GLU A 48 -4.15 2.11 -12.09
N GLU A 49 -3.18 2.59 -12.87
CA GLU A 49 -2.60 1.82 -13.98
C GLU A 49 -1.84 0.57 -13.48
N VAL A 50 -1.05 0.70 -12.40
CA VAL A 50 -0.31 -0.42 -11.80
C VAL A 50 -1.25 -1.45 -11.16
N ILE A 51 -2.34 -1.01 -10.54
CA ILE A 51 -3.36 -1.87 -9.95
C ILE A 51 -4.13 -2.61 -11.03
N ALA A 52 -4.43 -1.96 -12.16
CA ALA A 52 -5.05 -2.62 -13.29
C ALA A 52 -4.16 -3.73 -13.89
N GLU A 53 -2.84 -3.56 -13.84
CA GLU A 53 -1.86 -4.61 -14.24
C GLU A 53 -1.78 -5.76 -13.21
N HIS A 54 -2.06 -5.50 -11.93
CA HIS A 54 -1.89 -6.45 -10.82
C HIS A 54 -3.20 -6.66 -10.03
N GLY A 55 -3.97 -7.68 -10.39
CA GLY A 55 -5.28 -7.97 -9.76
C GLY A 55 -5.27 -8.35 -8.28
N ASP A 56 -4.10 -8.49 -7.67
CA ASP A 56 -3.91 -8.73 -6.23
C ASP A 56 -3.35 -7.50 -5.48
N LEU A 57 -3.25 -6.35 -6.14
CA LEU A 57 -2.89 -5.06 -5.56
C LEU A 57 -4.15 -4.22 -5.34
N GLU A 58 -4.28 -3.61 -4.16
CA GLU A 58 -5.37 -2.68 -3.85
C GLU A 58 -4.82 -1.36 -3.29
N LEU A 59 -5.49 -0.25 -3.62
CA LEU A 59 -5.17 1.07 -3.09
C LEU A 59 -6.26 1.51 -2.11
N LEU A 60 -5.84 1.87 -0.90
CA LEU A 60 -6.68 2.48 0.12
C LEU A 60 -6.26 3.93 0.34
N ARG A 61 -7.20 4.86 0.14
CA ARG A 61 -6.99 6.28 0.39
C ARG A 61 -7.58 6.67 1.74
N LEU A 62 -6.77 7.30 2.59
CA LEU A 62 -7.23 7.83 3.86
C LEU A 62 -7.98 9.15 3.67
N GLY A 63 -9.04 9.35 4.45
CA GLY A 63 -9.77 10.61 4.49
C GLY A 63 -8.93 11.76 5.09
N PRO A 64 -9.28 13.02 4.82
CA PRO A 64 -8.63 14.17 5.44
C PRO A 64 -8.59 14.06 6.97
N TYR A 65 -7.48 14.48 7.59
CA TYR A 65 -7.30 14.53 9.04
C TYR A 65 -7.57 13.19 9.76
N SER A 66 -7.21 12.07 9.11
CA SER A 66 -7.32 10.72 9.69
C SER A 66 -5.96 10.10 10.05
N PRO A 67 -5.06 10.78 10.81
CA PRO A 67 -3.75 10.22 11.17
C PRO A 67 -3.89 8.97 12.04
N MET A 68 -4.98 8.85 12.82
CA MET A 68 -5.28 7.66 13.60
C MET A 68 -5.53 6.41 12.74
N LEU A 69 -5.83 6.59 11.45
CA LEU A 69 -6.01 5.52 10.47
C LEU A 69 -4.77 5.30 9.61
N ASN A 70 -3.69 6.04 9.87
CA ASN A 70 -2.41 5.86 9.24
C ASN A 70 -1.48 5.11 10.20
N PRO A 71 -1.23 3.80 10.01
CA PRO A 71 -0.44 3.04 10.98
C PRO A 71 1.03 3.50 11.10
N ILE A 72 1.54 4.35 10.20
CA ILE A 72 2.84 5.03 10.41
C ILE A 72 2.76 6.23 11.38
N GLU A 73 1.57 6.79 11.59
CA GLU A 73 1.31 7.92 12.51
C GLU A 73 0.87 7.44 13.90
N GLY A 74 0.20 6.28 13.96
CA GLY A 74 -0.36 5.71 15.18
C GLY A 74 0.54 4.65 15.82
N LYS A 75 1.05 4.93 17.02
CA LYS A 75 1.54 3.90 17.94
C LYS A 75 0.40 2.95 18.31
N GLU A 76 0.60 1.65 18.10
CA GLU A 76 -0.20 0.50 18.55
C GLU A 76 -1.67 0.81 18.90
N CYS A 77 -2.61 0.53 17.99
CA CYS A 77 -3.99 0.27 18.37
C CYS A 77 -4.64 -0.76 17.43
N GLU A 78 -4.89 -1.92 18.05
CA GLU A 78 -5.73 -3.08 17.67
C GLU A 78 -5.38 -3.89 16.40
N GLU A 79 -5.11 -5.17 16.66
CA GLU A 79 -5.03 -6.26 15.68
C GLU A 79 -6.29 -6.27 14.79
N TYR A 80 -6.14 -5.76 13.57
CA TYR A 80 -7.02 -6.19 12.49
C TYR A 80 -6.64 -7.63 12.15
N PRO A 81 -7.60 -8.57 12.03
CA PRO A 81 -7.34 -9.90 11.48
C PRO A 81 -7.12 -9.72 9.96
N SER A 82 -5.96 -9.19 9.61
CA SER A 82 -5.68 -8.78 8.24
C SER A 82 -5.17 -9.98 7.47
N ASN A 83 -6.06 -10.50 6.62
CA ASN A 83 -5.71 -11.45 5.58
C ASN A 83 -4.89 -10.80 4.45
N SER A 84 -4.33 -9.59 4.63
CA SER A 84 -3.60 -8.81 3.65
C SER A 84 -2.37 -8.13 4.27
N MET A 85 -1.32 -8.00 3.46
CA MET A 85 -0.11 -7.27 3.83
C MET A 85 -0.30 -5.79 3.47
N ILE A 86 -0.17 -4.92 4.47
CA ILE A 86 -0.34 -3.48 4.29
C ILE A 86 1.05 -2.85 4.09
N LEU A 87 1.18 -2.05 3.04
CA LEU A 87 2.36 -1.27 2.71
C LEU A 87 2.08 0.22 2.91
N HIS A 88 3.03 0.91 3.54
CA HIS A 88 3.01 2.34 3.82
C HIS A 88 4.17 3.03 3.13
#